data_AF-A0A7Y2GKN9-F1
#
_entry.id   AF-A0A7Y2GKN9-F1
#
_cell.length_a   1.000
_cell.length_b   1.000
_cell.length_c   1.000
_cell.angle_alpha   90.00
_cell.angle_beta   90.00
_cell.angle_gamma   90.00
#
_symmetry.space_group_name_H-M   'P 1'
#
loop_
_entity.id
_entity.type
_entity.pdbx_description
1 polymer ?
#
loop_
_entity_poly.entity_id
_entity_poly.type
_entity_poly.pdbx_seq_one_letter_code
_entity_poly.pdbx_strand_id
1 'polypeptide(L)'
;LDHPLTISLSRTRSDPQEPVRFDPEEALDREFELPSAREFLLLGEARLSAYVDDALIDELVGIDPSSTVARSSERLAGDLPSRARAAVDADPTTAWQTPFDLVTEQWLELQTPQPTTIDTLTFSIVADGRHSVPELLTLTVDDGPPMPIEIPVIADGPEPNRTETITVALPQTVSGSVFRFDIDRIRPIITKDWYSGNGIAMPVGIAEIREFAAPVALPASFDSGCRDDLLAVNSQAVAFRMVGSMTAALERQPLRISACTEPTTVSLPAGTTRVEAARGRDSGFDLDRLALLSPIGGEPPFADGAPVAPAASELPIFEVAADARTAIDLAVTNATEPFWLVLGQSHNPGWQATIDGLGDLGEPMLIDGFANGWYVDPTDIGSAFSVELRWTPQRVVNLALWFSLLAAIGCVALIALGRRATPTSAAVSARFIEGGAPANLPVSSGWIIAIAAAGGFAVLNLPRWHWLALVVVAASALSGRLPRVLPGLATACLIVAGAFTTIEQYRNRYPPDFGWPQFFESVHVIGVLCILLLAAEAVRALVRPDANDRPAPRPGHVEADRVGANHVDTTL
;
A
#
# COMPACT_ATOMS: atom_id res chain seq x y z
N LEU A 1 -39.53 -3.73 19.42
CA LEU A 1 -38.12 -3.59 18.98
C LEU A 1 -38.14 -3.89 17.50
N ASP A 2 -38.27 -2.86 16.68
CA ASP A 2 -38.83 -3.07 15.32
C ASP A 2 -37.74 -3.17 14.25
N HIS A 3 -36.48 -3.02 14.66
CA HIS A 3 -35.30 -3.13 13.82
C HIS A 3 -34.27 -4.07 14.47
N PRO A 4 -33.57 -4.88 13.65
CA PRO A 4 -32.42 -5.62 14.13
C PRO A 4 -31.29 -4.64 14.48
N LEU A 5 -30.40 -5.04 15.38
CA LEU A 5 -29.23 -4.28 15.76
C LEU A 5 -28.02 -5.22 15.82
N THR A 6 -26.98 -4.86 15.09
CA THR A 6 -25.68 -5.53 15.14
C THR A 6 -24.65 -4.53 15.63
N ILE A 7 -23.89 -4.91 16.65
CA ILE A 7 -22.72 -4.16 17.11
C ILE A 7 -21.50 -4.98 16.77
N SER A 8 -20.66 -4.45 15.87
CA SER A 8 -19.39 -5.07 15.51
C SER A 8 -18.26 -4.33 16.21
N LEU A 9 -17.47 -5.08 16.97
CA LEU A 9 -16.34 -4.59 17.75
C LEU A 9 -15.09 -5.31 17.24
N SER A 10 -14.07 -4.54 16.88
CA SER A 10 -12.77 -5.08 16.49
C SER A 10 -11.67 -4.26 17.14
N ARG A 11 -10.55 -4.91 17.45
CA ARG A 11 -9.31 -4.23 17.85
C ARG A 11 -8.36 -4.11 16.66
N THR A 12 -7.53 -3.08 16.68
CA THR A 12 -6.42 -2.87 15.74
C THR A 12 -5.22 -3.69 16.20
N ARG A 13 -4.70 -4.53 15.32
CA ARG A 13 -3.54 -5.39 15.59
C ARG A 13 -2.51 -5.30 14.48
N SER A 14 -1.29 -5.70 14.79
CA SER A 14 -0.20 -5.90 13.84
C SER A 14 -0.05 -7.39 13.54
N ASP A 15 0.73 -7.73 12.52
CA ASP A 15 1.20 -9.10 12.33
C ASP A 15 2.36 -9.35 13.31
N PRO A 16 2.28 -10.34 14.23
CA PRO A 16 3.36 -10.62 15.16
C PRO A 16 4.61 -11.20 14.49
N GLN A 17 4.54 -11.60 13.21
CA GLN A 17 5.73 -11.94 12.42
C GLN A 17 6.55 -10.71 12.00
N GLU A 18 6.02 -9.50 12.25
CA GLU A 18 6.74 -8.24 12.08
C GLU A 18 7.20 -7.71 13.45
N PRO A 19 8.33 -8.20 14.01
CA PRO A 19 8.73 -7.96 15.40
C PRO A 19 9.01 -6.49 15.74
N VAL A 20 9.13 -5.63 14.72
CA VAL A 20 9.29 -4.16 14.89
C VAL A 20 7.98 -3.44 15.18
N ARG A 21 6.84 -4.14 15.16
CA ARG A 21 5.52 -3.57 15.45
C ARG A 21 4.83 -4.33 16.59
N PHE A 22 4.28 -3.57 17.51
CA PHE A 22 3.35 -4.09 18.51
C PHE A 22 1.92 -3.88 18.05
N ASP A 23 0.99 -4.58 18.70
CA ASP A 23 -0.43 -4.31 18.53
C ASP A 23 -0.73 -2.90 19.05
N PRO A 24 -1.33 -2.01 18.23
CA PRO A 24 -1.74 -0.69 18.71
C PRO A 24 -2.78 -0.77 19.83
N GLU A 25 -3.58 -1.85 19.82
CA GLU A 25 -4.53 -2.18 20.87
C GLU A 25 -4.22 -3.57 21.44
N GLU A 26 -3.61 -3.61 22.63
CA GLU A 26 -3.26 -4.87 23.32
C GLU A 26 -4.48 -5.73 23.70
N ALA A 27 -5.67 -5.11 23.77
CA ALA A 27 -6.94 -5.77 24.01
C ALA A 27 -8.10 -4.94 23.41
N LEU A 28 -9.24 -5.60 23.19
CA LEU A 28 -10.49 -4.93 22.80
C LEU A 28 -11.11 -4.24 24.01
N ASP A 29 -11.25 -2.92 23.96
CA ASP A 29 -11.96 -2.12 24.98
C ASP A 29 -12.87 -1.11 24.26
N ARG A 30 -14.18 -1.29 24.39
CA ARG A 30 -15.17 -0.51 23.63
C ARG A 30 -16.31 -0.09 24.54
N GLU A 31 -16.75 1.15 24.34
CA GLU A 31 -17.93 1.71 24.97
C GLU A 31 -18.92 2.14 23.89
N PHE A 32 -20.20 1.82 24.08
CA PHE A 32 -21.29 2.24 23.20
C PHE A 32 -22.58 2.46 23.98
N GLU A 33 -23.50 3.23 23.42
CA GLU A 33 -24.82 3.49 24.00
C GLU A 33 -25.91 2.70 23.29
N LEU A 34 -26.79 2.07 24.07
CA LEU A 34 -27.98 1.39 23.58
C LEU A 34 -29.23 2.24 23.84
N PRO A 35 -30.09 2.47 22.83
CA PRO A 35 -31.31 3.25 23.02
C PRO A 35 -32.39 2.51 23.83
N SER A 36 -32.28 1.19 23.95
CA SER A 36 -33.26 0.31 24.59
C SER A 36 -32.57 -0.95 25.09
N ALA A 37 -33.07 -1.57 26.17
CA ALA A 37 -32.60 -2.87 26.61
C ALA A 37 -32.91 -3.95 25.57
N ARG A 38 -31.96 -4.88 25.35
CA ARG A 38 -32.02 -5.93 24.33
C ARG A 38 -31.21 -7.16 24.75
N GLU A 39 -31.63 -8.33 24.28
CA GLU A 39 -30.80 -9.54 24.29
C GLU A 39 -29.94 -9.60 23.02
N PHE A 40 -28.69 -10.04 23.17
CA PHE A 40 -27.74 -10.20 22.07
C PHE A 40 -27.14 -11.60 22.05
N LEU A 41 -27.02 -12.21 20.86
CA LEU A 41 -26.11 -13.33 20.63
C LEU A 41 -24.69 -12.79 20.47
N LEU A 42 -23.76 -13.34 21.25
CA LEU A 42 -22.34 -13.07 21.12
C LEU A 42 -21.71 -14.02 20.11
N LEU A 43 -21.19 -13.46 19.02
CA LEU A 43 -20.37 -14.15 18.03
C LEU A 43 -18.99 -13.50 17.98
N GLY A 44 -18.00 -14.22 17.48
CA GLY A 44 -16.65 -13.66 17.42
C GLY A 44 -15.58 -14.67 17.08
N GLU A 45 -14.38 -14.14 16.98
CA GLU A 45 -13.17 -14.87 16.66
C GLU A 45 -12.08 -14.46 17.65
N ALA A 46 -11.36 -15.45 18.17
CA ALA A 46 -10.17 -15.28 18.98
C ALA A 46 -8.99 -16.03 18.34
N ARG A 47 -7.77 -15.73 18.74
CA ARG A 47 -6.56 -16.46 18.33
C ARG A 47 -5.77 -16.81 19.58
N LEU A 48 -5.03 -17.92 19.59
CA LEU A 48 -3.93 -18.07 20.56
C LEU A 48 -3.03 -16.83 20.47
N SER A 49 -2.45 -16.35 21.56
CA SER A 49 -1.61 -15.15 21.54
C SER A 49 -0.16 -15.46 21.17
N ALA A 50 0.52 -14.51 20.51
CA ALA A 50 1.89 -14.69 20.01
C ALA A 50 2.91 -14.33 21.10
N TYR A 51 2.42 -13.66 22.14
CA TYR A 51 3.21 -12.96 23.14
C TYR A 51 3.23 -13.69 24.48
N VAL A 52 2.70 -14.91 24.55
CA VAL A 52 2.80 -15.79 25.71
C VAL A 52 4.02 -16.70 25.61
N ASP A 53 4.49 -17.17 26.76
CA ASP A 53 5.61 -18.11 26.82
C ASP A 53 5.24 -19.51 26.27
N ASP A 54 6.27 -20.31 26.02
CA ASP A 54 6.13 -21.65 25.45
C ASP A 54 5.31 -22.59 26.35
N ALA A 55 5.45 -22.46 27.67
CA ALA A 55 4.81 -23.34 28.64
C ALA A 55 3.28 -23.11 28.68
N LEU A 56 2.84 -21.86 28.61
CA LEU A 56 1.43 -21.53 28.52
C LEU A 56 0.84 -21.99 27.18
N ILE A 57 1.57 -21.88 26.07
CA ILE A 57 1.10 -22.43 24.78
C ILE A 57 0.90 -23.94 24.90
N ASP A 58 1.86 -24.66 25.48
CA ASP A 58 1.78 -26.10 25.67
C ASP A 58 0.60 -26.51 26.56
N GLU A 59 0.36 -25.78 27.66
CA GLU A 59 -0.84 -25.96 28.49
C GLU A 59 -2.13 -25.78 27.68
N LEU A 60 -2.21 -24.69 26.91
CA LEU A 60 -3.42 -24.34 26.14
C LEU A 60 -3.73 -25.32 25.02
N VAL A 61 -2.71 -25.90 24.38
CA VAL A 61 -2.91 -26.94 23.35
C VAL A 61 -3.10 -28.34 23.93
N GLY A 62 -3.09 -28.47 25.26
CA GLY A 62 -3.40 -29.70 25.97
C GLY A 62 -2.23 -30.66 26.10
N ILE A 63 -0.99 -30.16 26.14
CA ILE A 63 0.13 -31.00 26.51
C ILE A 63 0.04 -31.36 28.00
N ASP A 64 0.27 -32.63 28.31
CA ASP A 64 0.26 -33.13 29.68
C ASP A 64 1.30 -32.38 30.54
N PRO A 65 0.88 -31.72 31.64
CA PRO A 65 1.80 -31.01 32.54
C PRO A 65 2.79 -31.93 33.27
N SER A 66 2.56 -33.25 33.24
CA SER A 66 3.50 -34.26 33.76
C SER A 66 4.57 -34.69 32.75
N SER A 67 4.54 -34.17 31.52
CA SER A 67 5.59 -34.37 30.52
C SER A 67 6.76 -33.39 30.71
N THR A 68 7.82 -33.56 29.91
CA THR A 68 8.94 -32.60 29.89
C THR A 68 8.43 -31.21 29.52
N VAL A 69 8.65 -30.23 30.40
CA VAL A 69 8.33 -28.82 30.13
C VAL A 69 9.49 -28.22 29.36
N ALA A 70 9.22 -27.65 28.19
CA ALA A 70 10.22 -26.99 27.35
C ALA A 70 9.95 -25.48 27.32
N ARG A 71 10.99 -24.67 27.54
CA ARG A 71 10.93 -23.21 27.51
C ARG A 71 12.10 -22.66 26.70
N SER A 72 11.93 -21.49 26.12
CA SER A 72 13.01 -20.76 25.46
C SER A 72 13.04 -19.30 25.92
N SER A 73 14.17 -18.63 25.73
CA SER A 73 14.26 -17.17 25.86
C SER A 73 13.24 -16.49 24.95
N GLU A 74 13.29 -16.88 23.68
CA GLU A 74 12.45 -16.42 22.60
C GLU A 74 12.37 -17.51 21.52
N ARG A 75 11.44 -17.32 20.59
CA ARG A 75 11.23 -18.15 19.42
C ARG A 75 11.06 -17.27 18.18
N LEU A 76 11.03 -17.88 17.01
CA LEU A 76 10.70 -17.19 15.76
C LEU A 76 9.40 -16.38 15.92
N ALA A 77 9.51 -15.07 15.67
CA ALA A 77 8.45 -14.12 16.00
C ALA A 77 7.11 -14.51 15.36
N GLY A 78 6.05 -14.59 16.18
CA GLY A 78 4.71 -14.93 15.72
C GLY A 78 4.48 -16.40 15.36
N ASP A 79 5.50 -17.25 15.36
CA ASP A 79 5.40 -18.66 14.95
C ASP A 79 5.35 -19.60 16.15
N LEU A 80 4.14 -19.98 16.59
CA LEU A 80 3.94 -20.85 17.76
C LEU A 80 4.47 -22.29 17.57
N PRO A 81 4.43 -22.88 16.35
CA PRO A 81 5.08 -24.15 16.08
C PRO A 81 6.59 -24.15 16.37
N SER A 82 7.30 -23.04 16.16
CA SER A 82 8.76 -22.94 16.38
C SER A 82 9.19 -22.75 17.85
N ARG A 83 8.31 -23.05 18.80
CA ARG A 83 8.59 -22.96 20.25
C ARG A 83 9.50 -24.08 20.74
N ALA A 84 10.01 -23.96 21.98
CA ALA A 84 10.93 -24.90 22.62
C ALA A 84 10.54 -26.39 22.50
N ARG A 85 9.24 -26.71 22.60
CA ARG A 85 8.73 -28.09 22.49
C ARG A 85 9.11 -28.76 21.16
N ALA A 86 9.24 -28.02 20.07
CA ALA A 86 9.61 -28.54 18.76
C ALA A 86 11.08 -29.00 18.67
N ALA A 87 11.87 -28.86 19.73
CA ALA A 87 13.18 -29.49 19.85
C ALA A 87 13.13 -30.86 20.56
N VAL A 88 11.96 -31.30 21.05
CA VAL A 88 11.80 -32.51 21.88
C VAL A 88 10.46 -33.23 21.62
N ASP A 89 9.80 -32.98 20.50
CA ASP A 89 8.51 -33.59 20.13
C ASP A 89 8.65 -34.92 19.37
N ALA A 90 9.89 -35.36 19.14
CA ALA A 90 10.24 -36.57 18.40
C ALA A 90 9.83 -36.52 16.91
N ASP A 91 9.78 -35.33 16.32
CA ASP A 91 9.59 -35.07 14.89
C ASP A 91 10.76 -34.21 14.32
N PRO A 92 11.71 -34.80 13.56
CA PRO A 92 12.84 -34.06 13.01
C PRO A 92 12.47 -33.10 11.87
N THR A 93 11.18 -32.95 11.56
CA THR A 93 10.66 -31.98 10.57
C THR A 93 10.14 -30.68 11.21
N THR A 94 10.00 -30.65 12.54
CA THR A 94 9.76 -29.45 13.33
C THR A 94 11.08 -29.00 13.97
N ALA A 95 11.12 -27.75 14.47
CA ALA A 95 12.29 -27.24 15.19
C ALA A 95 11.93 -26.08 16.09
N TRP A 96 12.56 -26.01 17.27
CA TRP A 96 12.69 -24.72 17.95
C TRP A 96 13.57 -23.82 17.09
N GLN A 97 13.09 -22.61 16.81
CA GLN A 97 13.84 -21.62 16.04
C GLN A 97 13.97 -20.34 16.84
N THR A 98 15.17 -19.78 16.88
CA THR A 98 15.42 -18.48 17.52
C THR A 98 14.77 -17.33 16.72
N PRO A 99 14.70 -16.12 17.29
CA PRO A 99 14.51 -14.91 16.49
C PRO A 99 15.62 -14.71 15.43
N PHE A 100 15.36 -13.76 14.53
CA PHE A 100 16.43 -13.14 13.75
C PHE A 100 17.25 -12.22 14.65
N ASP A 101 18.56 -12.15 14.38
CA ASP A 101 19.52 -11.42 15.21
C ASP A 101 19.56 -11.90 16.68
N LEU A 102 20.56 -11.44 17.45
CA LEU A 102 20.76 -11.80 18.87
C LEU A 102 20.72 -13.32 19.16
N VAL A 103 21.04 -14.14 18.16
CA VAL A 103 20.97 -15.61 18.22
C VAL A 103 21.86 -16.18 19.32
N THR A 104 23.00 -15.52 19.60
CA THR A 104 23.94 -15.93 20.66
C THR A 104 23.52 -15.51 22.07
N GLU A 105 22.36 -14.88 22.22
CA GLU A 105 21.76 -14.56 23.54
C GLU A 105 20.60 -15.51 23.87
N GLN A 106 20.32 -16.46 22.96
CA GLN A 106 19.16 -17.34 23.05
C GLN A 106 19.49 -18.64 23.78
N TRP A 107 18.50 -19.15 24.50
CA TRP A 107 18.59 -20.38 25.25
C TRP A 107 17.30 -21.20 25.16
N LEU A 108 17.46 -22.50 25.36
CA LEU A 108 16.40 -23.50 25.49
C LEU A 108 16.57 -24.20 26.84
N GLU A 109 15.51 -24.36 27.62
CA GLU A 109 15.48 -25.05 28.90
C GLU A 109 14.46 -26.19 28.87
N LEU A 110 14.88 -27.35 29.35
CA LEU A 110 14.07 -28.54 29.47
C LEU A 110 13.99 -28.96 30.94
N GLN A 111 12.77 -29.10 31.44
CA GLN A 111 12.51 -29.58 32.79
C GLN A 111 11.86 -30.97 32.71
N THR A 112 12.61 -32.00 33.07
CA THR A 112 12.14 -33.39 33.01
C THR A 112 11.35 -33.79 34.26
N PRO A 113 10.34 -34.67 34.14
CA PRO A 113 9.52 -35.09 35.28
C PRO A 113 10.29 -35.90 36.34
N GLN A 114 11.34 -36.60 35.90
CA GLN A 114 12.24 -37.37 36.74
C GLN A 114 13.70 -37.01 36.41
N PRO A 115 14.64 -37.15 37.36
CA PRO A 115 16.05 -36.93 37.10
C PRO A 115 16.53 -37.80 35.94
N THR A 116 17.11 -37.18 34.94
CA THR A 116 17.65 -37.83 33.74
C THR A 116 19.17 -37.84 33.83
N THR A 117 19.80 -38.95 33.48
CA THR A 117 21.26 -39.08 33.47
C THR A 117 21.74 -39.19 32.03
N ILE A 118 22.66 -38.32 31.65
CA ILE A 118 23.22 -38.25 30.29
C ILE A 118 24.74 -38.19 30.33
N ASP A 119 25.36 -38.86 29.37
CA ASP A 119 26.80 -38.80 29.07
C ASP A 119 27.08 -38.41 27.61
N THR A 120 26.03 -38.38 26.80
CA THR A 120 26.02 -38.06 25.38
C THR A 120 24.74 -37.27 25.06
N LEU A 121 24.81 -36.45 24.03
CA LEU A 121 23.67 -35.71 23.49
C LEU A 121 23.60 -35.89 21.98
N THR A 122 22.41 -36.19 21.48
CA THR A 122 22.15 -36.36 20.05
C THR A 122 21.22 -35.26 19.60
N PHE A 123 21.77 -34.34 18.82
CA PHE A 123 21.05 -33.21 18.25
C PHE A 123 20.64 -33.50 16.81
N SER A 124 19.45 -33.07 16.40
CA SER A 124 19.14 -32.79 15.00
C SER A 124 19.11 -31.27 14.81
N ILE A 125 19.97 -30.73 13.95
CA ILE A 125 20.14 -29.30 13.74
C ILE A 125 19.73 -28.94 12.32
N VAL A 126 18.99 -27.85 12.13
CA VAL A 126 18.63 -27.35 10.79
C VAL A 126 19.87 -26.77 10.11
N ALA A 127 20.22 -27.30 8.93
CA ALA A 127 21.41 -26.95 8.15
C ALA A 127 21.10 -26.98 6.64
N ASP A 128 20.29 -26.02 6.21
CA ASP A 128 19.74 -25.88 4.85
C ASP A 128 20.37 -24.72 4.04
N GLY A 129 21.45 -24.12 4.56
CA GLY A 129 22.08 -22.94 3.97
C GLY A 129 21.26 -21.65 4.10
N ARG A 130 20.15 -21.67 4.84
CA ARG A 130 19.32 -20.50 5.19
C ARG A 130 19.39 -20.18 6.67
N HIS A 131 19.48 -21.21 7.51
CA HIS A 131 19.63 -21.07 8.96
C HIS A 131 21.10 -20.90 9.35
N SER A 132 21.35 -20.11 10.40
CA SER A 132 22.63 -20.14 11.10
C SER A 132 22.76 -21.48 11.83
N VAL A 133 24.00 -21.94 12.01
CA VAL A 133 24.28 -23.25 12.63
C VAL A 133 25.05 -23.04 13.94
N PRO A 134 24.65 -23.64 15.06
CA PRO A 134 25.41 -23.52 16.31
C PRO A 134 26.77 -24.21 16.21
N GLU A 135 27.79 -23.61 16.81
CA GLU A 135 29.17 -24.13 16.90
C GLU A 135 29.58 -24.43 18.35
N LEU A 136 29.02 -23.69 19.30
CA LEU A 136 29.26 -23.88 20.73
C LEU A 136 27.95 -23.63 21.48
N LEU A 137 27.56 -24.61 22.29
CA LEU A 137 26.50 -24.47 23.27
C LEU A 137 27.09 -24.58 24.68
N THR A 138 26.45 -23.96 25.66
CA THR A 138 26.71 -24.23 27.07
C THR A 138 25.52 -24.97 27.68
N LEU A 139 25.78 -26.14 28.25
CA LEU A 139 24.82 -26.90 29.05
C LEU A 139 24.99 -26.54 30.53
N THR A 140 23.89 -26.12 31.16
CA THR A 140 23.77 -26.03 32.62
C THR A 140 22.74 -27.05 33.09
N VAL A 141 23.10 -27.89 34.06
CA VAL A 141 22.19 -28.89 34.65
C VAL A 141 21.88 -28.49 36.08
N ASP A 142 20.60 -28.29 36.38
CA ASP A 142 20.10 -27.67 37.61
C ASP A 142 20.89 -26.37 37.90
N ASP A 143 21.49 -26.23 39.09
CA ASP A 143 22.39 -25.12 39.45
C ASP A 143 23.89 -25.50 39.37
N GLY A 144 24.20 -26.49 38.52
CA GLY A 144 25.55 -27.01 38.31
C GLY A 144 26.47 -26.03 37.57
N PRO A 145 27.78 -26.35 37.49
CA PRO A 145 28.71 -25.55 36.69
C PRO A 145 28.37 -25.64 35.20
N PRO A 146 28.50 -24.54 34.43
CA PRO A 146 28.27 -24.56 32.99
C PRO A 146 29.28 -25.46 32.29
N MET A 147 28.81 -26.22 31.31
CA MET A 147 29.58 -27.20 30.55
C MET A 147 29.55 -26.86 29.05
N PRO A 148 30.69 -26.55 28.42
CA PRO A 148 30.72 -26.30 26.99
C PRO A 148 30.52 -27.59 26.19
N ILE A 149 29.72 -27.49 25.12
CA ILE A 149 29.44 -28.54 24.13
C ILE A 149 29.87 -27.99 22.77
N GLU A 150 30.98 -28.49 22.24
CA GLU A 150 31.40 -28.15 20.88
C GLU A 150 30.56 -28.94 19.86
N ILE A 151 29.91 -28.21 18.96
CA ILE A 151 29.15 -28.80 17.86
C ILE A 151 30.14 -29.05 16.71
N PRO A 152 30.22 -30.28 16.17
CA PRO A 152 31.08 -30.56 15.03
C PRO A 152 30.63 -29.75 13.81
N VAL A 153 31.54 -29.53 12.86
CA VAL A 153 31.20 -28.78 11.65
C VAL A 153 30.10 -29.51 10.87
N ILE A 154 28.95 -28.84 10.72
CA ILE A 154 27.82 -29.30 9.92
C ILE A 154 27.80 -28.55 8.59
N ALA A 155 27.84 -29.29 7.49
CA ALA A 155 27.71 -28.75 6.14
C ALA A 155 26.24 -28.47 5.79
N ASP A 156 26.02 -27.41 5.01
CA ASP A 156 24.69 -27.09 4.49
C ASP A 156 24.27 -28.06 3.39
N GLY A 157 23.00 -28.42 3.39
CA GLY A 157 22.35 -29.04 2.23
C GLY A 157 21.42 -28.06 1.50
N PRO A 158 21.06 -28.35 0.25
CA PRO A 158 20.26 -27.44 -0.58
C PRO A 158 18.74 -27.51 -0.33
N GLU A 159 18.28 -28.53 0.39
CA GLU A 159 16.86 -28.75 0.69
C GLU A 159 16.41 -27.84 1.83
N PRO A 160 15.33 -27.04 1.68
CA PRO A 160 14.80 -26.21 2.76
C PRO A 160 14.49 -27.04 4.00
N ASN A 161 14.80 -26.50 5.18
CA ASN A 161 14.58 -27.15 6.48
C ASN A 161 15.27 -28.51 6.63
N ARG A 162 16.30 -28.81 5.83
CA ARG A 162 17.11 -30.01 6.01
C ARG A 162 17.71 -30.02 7.41
N THR A 163 17.59 -31.16 8.09
CA THR A 163 18.25 -31.40 9.37
C THR A 163 19.46 -32.32 9.21
N GLU A 164 20.49 -32.10 10.03
CA GLU A 164 21.64 -32.99 10.20
C GLU A 164 21.65 -33.51 11.65
N THR A 165 21.74 -34.82 11.83
CA THR A 165 21.87 -35.43 13.16
C THR A 165 23.34 -35.61 13.53
N ILE A 166 23.71 -35.13 14.72
CA ILE A 166 25.05 -35.28 15.30
C ILE A 166 24.95 -35.77 16.75
N THR A 167 25.96 -36.53 17.19
CA THR A 167 26.08 -36.98 18.58
C THR A 167 27.37 -36.45 19.18
N VAL A 168 27.28 -35.83 20.35
CA VAL A 168 28.41 -35.24 21.09
C VAL A 168 28.52 -35.93 22.45
N ALA A 169 29.75 -36.29 22.83
CA ALA A 169 30.03 -36.80 24.18
C ALA A 169 30.20 -35.64 25.16
N LEU A 170 29.59 -35.77 26.34
CA LEU A 170 29.76 -34.80 27.41
C LEU A 170 31.12 -35.01 28.11
N PRO A 171 31.81 -33.92 28.50
CA PRO A 171 33.05 -34.00 29.30
C PRO A 171 32.96 -34.86 30.57
N GLN A 172 31.77 -34.96 31.16
CA GLN A 172 31.46 -35.82 32.29
C GLN A 172 29.97 -36.20 32.26
N THR A 173 29.62 -37.36 32.81
CA THR A 173 28.23 -37.75 33.02
C THR A 173 27.56 -36.80 34.01
N VAL A 174 26.37 -36.33 33.68
CA VAL A 174 25.56 -35.43 34.50
C VAL A 174 24.19 -36.05 34.76
N SER A 175 23.60 -35.71 35.91
CA SER A 175 22.28 -36.18 36.33
C SER A 175 21.55 -35.03 37.00
N GLY A 176 20.32 -34.76 36.57
CA GLY A 176 19.51 -33.64 37.06
C GLY A 176 18.13 -33.62 36.42
N SER A 177 17.34 -32.59 36.70
CA SER A 177 15.98 -32.45 36.18
C SER A 177 15.77 -31.20 35.33
N VAL A 178 16.64 -30.21 35.42
CA VAL A 178 16.60 -29.00 34.58
C VAL A 178 17.84 -28.96 33.71
N PHE A 179 17.68 -28.87 32.40
CA PHE A 179 18.76 -28.85 31.41
C PHE A 179 18.59 -27.61 30.55
N ARG A 180 19.51 -26.66 30.68
CA ARG A 180 19.52 -25.41 29.92
C ARG A 180 20.66 -25.40 28.92
N PHE A 181 20.35 -25.09 27.67
CA PHE A 181 21.26 -24.99 26.54
C PHE A 181 21.30 -23.54 26.07
N ASP A 182 22.40 -22.84 26.36
CA ASP A 182 22.66 -21.48 25.87
C ASP A 182 23.46 -21.55 24.56
N ILE A 183 23.11 -20.74 23.56
CA ILE A 183 23.84 -20.66 22.29
C ILE A 183 24.97 -19.64 22.42
N ASP A 184 26.21 -20.08 22.54
CA ASP A 184 27.34 -19.16 22.74
C ASP A 184 27.98 -18.69 21.42
N ARG A 185 27.97 -19.55 20.40
CA ARG A 185 28.59 -19.25 19.10
C ARG A 185 27.89 -19.96 17.97
N ILE A 186 27.84 -19.29 16.82
CA ILE A 186 27.23 -19.78 15.59
C ILE A 186 28.17 -19.60 14.39
N ARG A 187 27.97 -20.42 13.36
CA ARG A 187 28.30 -20.11 11.98
C ARG A 187 27.13 -19.32 11.39
N PRO A 188 27.25 -18.00 11.21
CA PRO A 188 26.11 -17.18 10.83
C PRO A 188 25.79 -17.31 9.34
N ILE A 189 24.51 -17.40 9.01
CA ILE A 189 23.99 -17.02 7.71
C ILE A 189 23.40 -15.61 7.86
N ILE A 190 23.82 -14.67 7.01
CA ILE A 190 23.41 -13.27 7.13
C ILE A 190 22.37 -12.94 6.07
N THR A 191 21.26 -12.35 6.50
CA THR A 191 20.28 -11.72 5.61
C THR A 191 20.27 -10.21 5.80
N LYS A 192 19.60 -9.50 4.90
CA LYS A 192 19.38 -8.07 5.02
C LYS A 192 18.11 -7.82 5.82
N ASP A 193 18.23 -7.08 6.92
CA ASP A 193 17.08 -6.53 7.63
C ASP A 193 16.29 -5.62 6.69
N TRP A 194 15.00 -5.92 6.50
CA TRP A 194 14.14 -5.14 5.62
C TRP A 194 13.89 -3.72 6.16
N TYR A 195 13.92 -3.54 7.48
CA TYR A 195 13.64 -2.28 8.15
C TYR A 195 14.85 -1.34 8.13
N SER A 196 16.00 -1.77 8.67
CA SER A 196 17.21 -0.93 8.73
C SER A 196 18.11 -1.04 7.50
N GLY A 197 18.00 -2.13 6.74
CA GLY A 197 18.92 -2.46 5.63
C GLY A 197 20.26 -3.05 6.06
N ASN A 198 20.50 -3.24 7.36
CA ASN A 198 21.73 -3.83 7.90
C ASN A 198 21.76 -5.35 7.72
N GLY A 199 22.94 -5.96 7.86
CA GLY A 199 23.04 -7.43 7.92
C GLY A 199 22.68 -7.94 9.30
N ILE A 200 21.79 -8.92 9.38
CA ILE A 200 21.38 -9.60 10.62
C ILE A 200 21.53 -11.11 10.46
N ALA A 201 21.80 -11.81 11.56
CA ALA A 201 21.90 -13.26 11.57
C ALA A 201 20.52 -13.91 11.35
N MET A 202 20.49 -14.91 10.48
CA MET A 202 19.36 -15.82 10.35
C MET A 202 19.22 -16.68 11.61
N PRO A 203 18.02 -17.16 11.95
CA PRO A 203 17.78 -18.03 13.09
C PRO A 203 18.67 -19.29 13.12
N VAL A 204 18.90 -19.81 14.33
CA VAL A 204 19.30 -21.21 14.55
C VAL A 204 18.04 -22.06 14.72
N GLY A 205 18.02 -23.24 14.10
CA GLY A 205 16.97 -24.25 14.29
C GLY A 205 17.53 -25.51 14.97
N ILE A 206 16.98 -25.88 16.13
CA ILE A 206 17.22 -27.18 16.78
C ILE A 206 15.96 -28.01 16.64
N ALA A 207 16.03 -29.04 15.80
CA ALA A 207 14.91 -29.94 15.51
C ALA A 207 14.74 -31.00 16.59
N GLU A 208 15.82 -31.55 17.13
CA GLU A 208 15.71 -32.58 18.17
C GLU A 208 16.86 -32.51 19.16
N ILE A 209 16.57 -32.78 20.43
CA ILE A 209 17.51 -33.22 21.47
C ILE A 209 17.00 -34.59 21.96
N ARG A 210 17.50 -35.65 21.33
CA ARG A 210 16.83 -36.97 21.36
C ARG A 210 16.73 -37.60 22.74
N GLU A 211 17.63 -37.26 23.65
CA GLU A 211 17.62 -37.76 25.02
C GLU A 211 16.39 -37.29 25.81
N PHE A 212 15.75 -36.20 25.38
CA PHE A 212 14.55 -35.63 25.99
C PHE A 212 13.30 -35.75 25.10
N ALA A 213 13.45 -36.29 23.89
CA ALA A 213 12.39 -36.37 22.91
C ALA A 213 11.28 -37.32 23.35
N ALA A 214 10.05 -36.83 23.32
CA ALA A 214 8.86 -37.60 23.66
C ALA A 214 7.77 -37.31 22.61
N PRO A 215 7.22 -38.34 21.94
CA PRO A 215 6.14 -38.15 20.97
C PRO A 215 4.96 -37.41 21.59
N VAL A 216 4.58 -36.30 20.98
CA VAL A 216 3.38 -35.56 21.36
C VAL A 216 2.26 -35.86 20.37
N ALA A 217 1.18 -36.46 20.86
CA ALA A 217 -0.03 -36.65 20.08
C ALA A 217 -1.07 -35.57 20.46
N LEU A 218 -1.10 -34.47 19.71
CA LEU A 218 -2.15 -33.47 19.85
C LEU A 218 -3.48 -33.95 19.24
N PRO A 219 -4.63 -33.57 19.83
CA PRO A 219 -5.92 -33.83 19.21
C PRO A 219 -6.06 -33.06 17.89
N ALA A 220 -6.85 -33.58 16.94
CA ALA A 220 -7.10 -32.91 15.67
C ALA A 220 -7.92 -31.60 15.84
N SER A 221 -8.80 -31.57 16.83
CA SER A 221 -9.61 -30.41 17.20
C SER A 221 -9.02 -29.68 18.39
N PHE A 222 -9.19 -28.37 18.40
CA PHE A 222 -8.88 -27.49 19.52
C PHE A 222 -10.18 -27.09 20.24
N ASP A 223 -10.19 -27.20 21.57
CA ASP A 223 -11.20 -26.63 22.45
C ASP A 223 -10.46 -26.10 23.69
N SER A 224 -10.58 -24.81 23.95
CA SER A 224 -9.94 -24.18 25.11
C SER A 224 -10.55 -24.57 26.46
N GLY A 225 -11.67 -25.30 26.47
CA GLY A 225 -12.56 -25.36 27.60
C GLY A 225 -13.23 -24.02 27.86
N CYS A 226 -14.11 -23.99 28.86
CA CYS A 226 -14.83 -22.78 29.23
C CYS A 226 -13.95 -21.82 30.02
N ARG A 227 -13.89 -20.58 29.52
CA ARG A 227 -13.05 -19.50 30.03
C ARG A 227 -13.94 -18.31 30.35
N ASP A 228 -13.86 -17.81 31.57
CA ASP A 228 -14.57 -16.62 32.08
C ASP A 228 -13.63 -15.43 32.35
N ASP A 229 -12.33 -15.61 32.07
CA ASP A 229 -11.27 -14.63 32.27
C ASP A 229 -10.97 -13.78 31.02
N LEU A 230 -11.67 -14.03 29.90
CA LEU A 230 -11.34 -13.44 28.59
C LEU A 230 -12.15 -12.20 28.21
N LEU A 231 -13.40 -12.08 28.69
CA LEU A 231 -14.31 -11.00 28.31
C LEU A 231 -15.15 -10.57 29.51
N ALA A 232 -15.16 -9.27 29.76
CA ALA A 232 -16.07 -8.64 30.69
C ALA A 232 -17.02 -7.69 29.94
N VAL A 233 -18.31 -7.76 30.27
CA VAL A 233 -19.34 -6.84 29.80
C VAL A 233 -19.92 -6.14 31.00
N ASN A 234 -19.77 -4.82 31.09
CA ASN A 234 -20.11 -4.04 32.29
C ASN A 234 -19.50 -4.64 33.56
N SER A 235 -18.22 -5.04 33.48
CA SER A 235 -17.45 -5.70 34.55
C SER A 235 -17.98 -7.08 34.98
N GLN A 236 -18.92 -7.68 34.26
CA GLN A 236 -19.36 -9.06 34.46
C GLN A 236 -18.69 -9.99 33.47
N ALA A 237 -18.07 -11.06 33.97
CA ALA A 237 -17.44 -12.08 33.15
C ALA A 237 -18.45 -12.80 32.25
N VAL A 238 -18.11 -12.96 30.97
CA VAL A 238 -18.89 -13.74 30.01
C VAL A 238 -18.10 -14.98 29.64
N ALA A 239 -18.61 -16.15 30.03
CA ALA A 239 -17.93 -17.42 29.82
C ALA A 239 -18.17 -17.98 28.41
N PHE A 240 -17.09 -18.24 27.69
CA PHE A 240 -17.11 -18.91 26.38
C PHE A 240 -15.89 -19.80 26.21
N ARG A 241 -15.92 -20.63 25.17
CA ARG A 241 -14.80 -21.44 24.72
C ARG A 241 -14.43 -21.10 23.29
N MET A 242 -13.20 -21.39 22.91
CA MET A 242 -12.71 -21.20 21.54
C MET A 242 -12.53 -22.57 20.91
N VAL A 243 -13.14 -22.76 19.74
CA VAL A 243 -13.17 -24.04 19.04
C VAL A 243 -12.65 -23.89 17.61
N GLY A 244 -11.92 -24.89 17.15
CA GLY A 244 -11.33 -24.94 15.81
C GLY A 244 -10.53 -26.22 15.58
N SER A 245 -9.65 -26.22 14.57
CA SER A 245 -8.63 -27.27 14.44
C SER A 245 -7.38 -26.91 15.26
N MET A 246 -6.63 -27.92 15.70
CA MET A 246 -5.37 -27.68 16.40
C MET A 246 -4.35 -26.95 15.52
N THR A 247 -4.30 -27.29 14.23
CA THR A 247 -3.51 -26.57 13.23
C THR A 247 -3.89 -25.09 13.17
N ALA A 248 -5.20 -24.76 13.10
CA ALA A 248 -5.66 -23.38 13.10
C ALA A 248 -5.26 -22.64 14.38
N ALA A 249 -5.31 -23.30 15.54
CA ALA A 249 -4.90 -22.69 16.80
C ALA A 249 -3.40 -22.34 16.79
N LEU A 250 -2.53 -23.30 16.44
CA LEU A 250 -1.08 -23.11 16.40
C LEU A 250 -0.64 -22.13 15.31
N GLU A 251 -1.30 -22.13 14.15
CA GLU A 251 -1.05 -21.16 13.06
C GLU A 251 -1.70 -19.79 13.31
N ARG A 252 -2.28 -19.56 14.50
CA ARG A 252 -2.96 -18.31 14.89
C ARG A 252 -4.08 -17.91 13.92
N GLN A 253 -4.73 -18.88 13.30
CA GLN A 253 -5.94 -18.66 12.51
C GLN A 253 -7.11 -18.34 13.45
N PRO A 254 -8.14 -17.61 12.98
CA PRO A 254 -9.28 -17.28 13.82
C PRO A 254 -10.02 -18.54 14.29
N LEU A 255 -10.14 -18.69 15.61
CA LEU A 255 -10.92 -19.70 16.32
C LEU A 255 -12.29 -19.14 16.65
N ARG A 256 -13.34 -19.92 16.41
CA ARG A 256 -14.72 -19.49 16.69
C ARG A 256 -14.96 -19.49 18.20
N ILE A 257 -15.58 -18.43 18.72
CA ILE A 257 -16.10 -18.45 20.09
C ILE A 257 -17.46 -19.15 20.13
N SER A 258 -17.67 -19.95 21.17
CA SER A 258 -18.95 -20.60 21.49
C SER A 258 -19.27 -20.34 22.95
N ALA A 259 -20.51 -19.96 23.24
CA ALA A 259 -20.98 -19.85 24.61
C ALA A 259 -20.86 -21.19 25.35
N CYS A 260 -20.60 -21.11 26.65
CA CYS A 260 -20.37 -22.26 27.51
C CYS A 260 -21.59 -22.75 28.27
N THR A 261 -22.55 -21.86 28.51
CA THR A 261 -23.74 -22.12 29.30
C THR A 261 -24.96 -21.54 28.58
N GLU A 262 -26.11 -22.15 28.77
CA GLU A 262 -27.38 -21.57 28.38
C GLU A 262 -27.84 -20.54 29.43
N PRO A 263 -28.40 -19.38 29.04
CA PRO A 263 -28.63 -18.97 27.65
C PRO A 263 -27.35 -18.51 26.95
N THR A 264 -27.24 -18.79 25.65
CA THR A 264 -26.14 -18.30 24.78
C THR A 264 -26.18 -16.79 24.49
N THR A 265 -27.08 -16.05 25.16
CA THR A 265 -27.29 -14.61 24.96
C THR A 265 -26.75 -13.79 26.13
N VAL A 266 -26.44 -12.52 25.84
CA VAL A 266 -26.06 -11.51 26.82
C VAL A 266 -27.14 -10.43 26.85
N SER A 267 -27.69 -10.18 28.04
CA SER A 267 -28.69 -9.14 28.29
C SER A 267 -27.99 -7.80 28.50
N LEU A 268 -28.30 -6.79 27.67
CA LEU A 268 -27.75 -5.45 27.81
C LEU A 268 -28.86 -4.43 28.11
N PRO A 269 -28.69 -3.58 29.13
CA PRO A 269 -29.65 -2.52 29.44
C PRO A 269 -29.58 -1.38 28.41
N ALA A 270 -30.59 -0.50 28.43
CA ALA A 270 -30.49 0.80 27.77
C ALA A 270 -29.42 1.65 28.46
N GLY A 271 -28.74 2.51 27.70
CA GLY A 271 -27.63 3.34 28.16
C GLY A 271 -26.26 2.77 27.80
N THR A 272 -25.23 3.21 28.51
CA THR A 272 -23.83 2.87 28.25
C THR A 272 -23.54 1.41 28.56
N THR A 273 -22.90 0.72 27.62
CA THR A 273 -22.30 -0.60 27.82
C THR A 273 -20.82 -0.53 27.49
N ARG A 274 -19.99 -1.12 28.36
CA ARG A 274 -18.56 -1.31 28.11
C ARG A 274 -18.23 -2.79 27.95
N VAL A 275 -17.40 -3.10 26.96
CA VAL A 275 -16.94 -4.44 26.62
C VAL A 275 -15.42 -4.43 26.67
N GLU A 276 -14.85 -5.25 27.54
CA GLU A 276 -13.41 -5.31 27.83
C GLU A 276 -12.91 -6.75 27.68
N ALA A 277 -11.97 -6.97 26.77
CA ALA A 277 -11.27 -8.24 26.66
C ALA A 277 -9.98 -8.25 27.50
N ALA A 278 -9.56 -9.42 27.95
CA ALA A 278 -8.23 -9.60 28.51
C ALA A 278 -7.14 -9.42 27.43
N ARG A 279 -5.94 -9.01 27.86
CA ARG A 279 -4.77 -8.94 26.96
C ARG A 279 -4.29 -10.35 26.66
N GLY A 280 -4.02 -10.65 25.39
CA GLY A 280 -3.61 -12.01 25.03
C GLY A 280 -2.26 -12.44 25.62
N ARG A 281 -1.35 -11.49 25.89
CA ARG A 281 -0.09 -11.78 26.61
C ARG A 281 -0.28 -12.28 28.04
N ASP A 282 -1.43 -12.00 28.64
CA ASP A 282 -1.74 -12.38 30.01
C ASP A 282 -2.67 -13.62 30.05
N SER A 283 -3.60 -13.72 29.10
CA SER A 283 -4.65 -14.76 29.07
C SER A 283 -4.35 -15.95 28.16
N GLY A 284 -3.42 -15.80 27.22
CA GLY A 284 -3.17 -16.76 26.15
C GLY A 284 -3.99 -16.58 24.89
N PHE A 285 -4.98 -15.67 24.87
CA PHE A 285 -5.84 -15.46 23.69
C PHE A 285 -6.05 -13.99 23.36
N ASP A 286 -5.89 -13.68 22.07
CA ASP A 286 -6.21 -12.39 21.49
C ASP A 286 -7.68 -12.41 21.01
N LEU A 287 -8.57 -11.63 21.63
CA LEU A 287 -9.94 -11.43 21.15
C LEU A 287 -9.97 -10.31 20.10
N ASP A 288 -10.07 -10.69 18.83
CA ASP A 288 -9.87 -9.75 17.72
C ASP A 288 -11.15 -9.12 17.21
N ARG A 289 -12.23 -9.91 17.13
CA ARG A 289 -13.53 -9.46 16.64
C ARG A 289 -14.65 -10.08 17.47
N LEU A 290 -15.55 -9.23 17.93
CA LEU A 290 -16.83 -9.61 18.53
C LEU A 290 -17.97 -8.99 17.73
N ALA A 291 -19.08 -9.71 17.66
CA ALA A 291 -20.33 -9.23 17.10
C ALA A 291 -21.45 -9.56 18.09
N LEU A 292 -22.21 -8.55 18.48
CA LEU A 292 -23.42 -8.69 19.27
C LEU A 292 -24.62 -8.52 18.34
N LEU A 293 -25.41 -9.58 18.18
CA LEU A 293 -26.55 -9.59 17.26
C LEU A 293 -27.87 -9.63 18.03
N SER A 294 -28.72 -8.62 17.85
CA SER A 294 -30.07 -8.57 18.38
C SER A 294 -31.09 -8.51 17.23
N PRO A 295 -31.97 -9.50 17.06
CA PRO A 295 -32.95 -9.53 15.99
C PRO A 295 -34.14 -8.57 16.24
N ILE A 296 -35.03 -8.46 15.24
CA ILE A 296 -36.35 -7.81 15.44
C ILE A 296 -37.09 -8.54 16.56
N GLY A 297 -37.79 -7.80 17.41
CA GLY A 297 -38.47 -8.32 18.60
C GLY A 297 -37.56 -8.42 19.83
N GLY A 298 -36.23 -8.43 19.65
CA GLY A 298 -35.26 -8.56 20.74
C GLY A 298 -35.17 -9.95 21.36
N GLU A 299 -35.88 -10.94 20.78
CA GLU A 299 -35.75 -12.34 21.15
C GLU A 299 -35.15 -13.14 19.98
N PRO A 300 -34.21 -14.06 20.25
CA PRO A 300 -33.57 -14.90 19.24
C PRO A 300 -34.53 -15.58 18.26
N PRO A 301 -34.24 -15.59 16.95
CA PRO A 301 -34.29 -16.81 16.17
C PRO A 301 -32.84 -17.25 15.99
N PHE A 302 -32.23 -17.74 17.07
CA PHE A 302 -30.95 -18.43 17.00
C PHE A 302 -31.24 -19.90 17.30
N ALA A 303 -31.39 -20.71 16.25
CA ALA A 303 -31.40 -22.16 16.42
C ALA A 303 -29.95 -22.63 16.57
N ASP A 304 -29.65 -23.39 17.61
CA ASP A 304 -28.33 -24.00 17.86
C ASP A 304 -27.14 -23.02 17.77
N GLY A 305 -27.30 -21.78 18.27
CA GLY A 305 -26.21 -20.79 18.32
C GLY A 305 -25.75 -20.27 16.95
N ALA A 306 -26.61 -20.33 15.92
CA ALA A 306 -26.37 -19.74 14.61
C ALA A 306 -27.45 -18.70 14.26
N PRO A 307 -27.08 -17.60 13.58
CA PRO A 307 -28.07 -16.69 12.99
C PRO A 307 -28.90 -17.45 11.96
N VAL A 308 -30.23 -17.48 12.15
CA VAL A 308 -31.14 -17.91 11.09
C VAL A 308 -31.06 -16.84 10.01
N ALA A 309 -30.37 -17.16 8.91
CA ALA A 309 -30.36 -16.28 7.75
C ALA A 309 -31.81 -16.05 7.29
N PRO A 310 -32.21 -14.81 6.96
CA PRO A 310 -33.48 -14.61 6.29
C PRO A 310 -33.50 -15.46 5.02
N ALA A 311 -34.67 -16.00 4.67
CA ALA A 311 -34.85 -16.72 3.41
C ALA A 311 -34.29 -15.84 2.28
N ALA A 312 -33.36 -16.38 1.50
CA ALA A 312 -32.79 -15.64 0.37
C ALA A 312 -33.95 -15.24 -0.57
N SER A 313 -34.20 -13.94 -0.71
CA SER A 313 -35.09 -13.45 -1.77
C SER A 313 -34.43 -13.77 -3.12
N GLU A 314 -35.22 -14.21 -4.09
CA GLU A 314 -34.72 -14.45 -5.45
C GLU A 314 -34.26 -13.11 -6.04
N LEU A 315 -32.94 -12.95 -6.21
CA LEU A 315 -32.38 -11.73 -6.76
C LEU A 315 -32.71 -11.60 -8.27
N PRO A 316 -32.85 -10.37 -8.79
CA PRO A 316 -32.91 -10.14 -10.22
C PRO A 316 -31.67 -10.70 -10.92
N ILE A 317 -31.85 -11.18 -12.15
CA ILE A 317 -30.78 -11.67 -13.01
C ILE A 317 -30.31 -10.50 -13.89
N PHE A 318 -29.00 -10.23 -13.88
CA PHE A 318 -28.36 -9.20 -14.68
C PHE A 318 -27.52 -9.84 -15.79
N GLU A 319 -27.77 -9.46 -17.04
CA GLU A 319 -26.95 -9.81 -18.20
C GLU A 319 -26.32 -8.54 -18.77
N VAL A 320 -25.00 -8.52 -18.90
CA VAL A 320 -24.28 -7.37 -19.46
C VAL A 320 -24.33 -7.48 -20.99
N ALA A 321 -25.15 -6.65 -21.62
CA ALA A 321 -25.30 -6.60 -23.07
C ALA A 321 -24.09 -5.92 -23.74
N ALA A 322 -23.54 -4.88 -23.11
CA ALA A 322 -22.34 -4.20 -23.56
C ALA A 322 -21.58 -3.59 -22.37
N ASP A 323 -20.25 -3.60 -22.43
CA ASP A 323 -19.38 -2.98 -21.44
C ASP A 323 -18.26 -2.21 -22.13
N ALA A 324 -18.23 -0.90 -21.89
CA ALA A 324 -17.23 0.02 -22.36
C ALA A 324 -16.78 0.93 -21.21
N ARG A 325 -15.62 1.57 -21.40
CA ARG A 325 -14.98 2.42 -20.36
C ARG A 325 -15.88 3.53 -19.79
N THR A 326 -16.89 3.98 -20.54
CA THR A 326 -17.77 5.09 -20.18
C THR A 326 -19.25 4.75 -20.33
N ALA A 327 -19.57 3.47 -20.51
CA ALA A 327 -20.90 3.02 -20.87
C ALA A 327 -21.08 1.53 -20.55
N ILE A 328 -22.13 1.17 -19.83
CA ILE A 328 -22.52 -0.22 -19.59
C ILE A 328 -24.00 -0.36 -19.92
N ASP A 329 -24.36 -1.40 -20.66
CA ASP A 329 -25.74 -1.75 -21.00
C ASP A 329 -26.09 -3.08 -20.33
N LEU A 330 -27.16 -3.08 -19.56
CA LEU A 330 -27.62 -4.21 -18.77
C LEU A 330 -29.01 -4.63 -19.22
N ALA A 331 -29.26 -5.93 -19.29
CA ALA A 331 -30.59 -6.50 -19.33
C ALA A 331 -30.90 -7.09 -17.95
N VAL A 332 -32.03 -6.69 -17.37
CA VAL A 332 -32.50 -7.17 -16.07
C VAL A 332 -33.71 -8.06 -16.32
N THR A 333 -33.75 -9.23 -15.67
CA THR A 333 -34.88 -10.15 -15.69
C THR A 333 -35.15 -10.71 -14.29
N ASN A 334 -36.32 -11.30 -14.07
CA ASN A 334 -36.75 -11.81 -12.77
C ASN A 334 -36.76 -10.76 -11.65
N ALA A 335 -36.98 -9.48 -11.99
CA ALA A 335 -37.12 -8.43 -10.99
C ALA A 335 -38.55 -8.45 -10.42
N THR A 336 -38.76 -9.14 -9.31
CA THR A 336 -40.09 -9.34 -8.70
C THR A 336 -40.32 -8.50 -7.45
N GLU A 337 -39.25 -8.03 -6.80
CA GLU A 337 -39.27 -7.16 -5.63
C GLU A 337 -38.39 -5.92 -5.85
N PRO A 338 -38.63 -4.80 -5.13
CA PRO A 338 -37.77 -3.63 -5.22
C PRO A 338 -36.32 -3.93 -4.82
N PHE A 339 -35.37 -3.33 -5.55
CA PHE A 339 -33.95 -3.61 -5.37
C PHE A 339 -33.09 -2.37 -5.62
N TRP A 340 -31.83 -2.43 -5.17
CA TRP A 340 -30.80 -1.45 -5.51
C TRP A 340 -29.94 -1.97 -6.65
N LEU A 341 -29.91 -1.25 -7.76
CA LEU A 341 -28.91 -1.46 -8.81
C LEU A 341 -27.60 -0.84 -8.36
N VAL A 342 -26.58 -1.67 -8.10
CA VAL A 342 -25.27 -1.22 -7.60
C VAL A 342 -24.22 -1.34 -8.69
N LEU A 343 -23.59 -0.22 -9.05
CA LEU A 343 -22.38 -0.19 -9.87
C LEU A 343 -21.18 -0.17 -8.93
N GLY A 344 -20.41 -1.28 -8.92
CA GLY A 344 -19.22 -1.51 -8.09
C GLY A 344 -18.00 -0.64 -8.44
N GLN A 345 -18.22 0.59 -8.90
CA GLN A 345 -17.21 1.63 -9.07
C GLN A 345 -17.43 2.72 -8.02
N SER A 346 -16.36 3.44 -7.67
CA SER A 346 -16.41 4.55 -6.72
C SER A 346 -17.54 5.53 -7.03
N HIS A 347 -18.26 5.95 -5.99
CA HIS A 347 -19.38 6.87 -6.06
C HIS A 347 -18.94 8.15 -6.75
N ASN A 348 -19.68 8.51 -7.80
CA ASN A 348 -19.40 9.69 -8.56
C ASN A 348 -20.67 10.19 -9.28
N PRO A 349 -21.09 11.45 -9.05
CA PRO A 349 -22.25 12.04 -9.72
C PRO A 349 -22.17 12.09 -11.26
N GLY A 350 -21.01 11.83 -11.86
CA GLY A 350 -20.86 11.75 -13.32
C GLY A 350 -21.50 10.51 -13.95
N TRP A 351 -21.75 9.46 -13.17
CA TRP A 351 -22.51 8.29 -13.63
C TRP A 351 -24.01 8.56 -13.57
N GLN A 352 -24.70 8.20 -14.66
CA GLN A 352 -26.15 8.25 -14.75
C GLN A 352 -26.70 6.89 -15.17
N ALA A 353 -27.86 6.52 -14.63
CA ALA A 353 -28.59 5.32 -14.98
C ALA A 353 -29.93 5.69 -15.61
N THR A 354 -30.27 5.06 -16.72
CA THR A 354 -31.54 5.28 -17.43
C THR A 354 -32.16 3.93 -17.75
N ILE A 355 -33.46 3.79 -17.54
CA ILE A 355 -34.21 2.58 -17.89
C ILE A 355 -35.12 2.86 -19.08
N ASP A 356 -35.10 1.97 -20.07
CA ASP A 356 -35.98 2.07 -21.22
C ASP A 356 -37.45 1.96 -20.78
N GLY A 357 -38.25 3.00 -21.07
CA GLY A 357 -39.68 3.06 -20.71
C GLY A 357 -39.98 3.81 -19.40
N LEU A 358 -38.98 4.02 -18.53
CA LEU A 358 -39.12 4.83 -17.30
C LEU A 358 -38.35 6.16 -17.41
N GLY A 359 -37.14 6.13 -17.95
CA GLY A 359 -36.25 7.29 -18.05
C GLY A 359 -35.12 7.28 -17.02
N ASP A 360 -34.60 8.47 -16.71
CA ASP A 360 -33.47 8.69 -15.81
C ASP A 360 -33.83 8.34 -14.35
N LEU A 361 -32.97 7.58 -13.67
CA LEU A 361 -33.15 7.15 -12.28
C LEU A 361 -32.67 8.19 -11.24
N GLY A 362 -32.17 9.33 -11.70
CA GLY A 362 -31.64 10.39 -10.86
C GLY A 362 -30.17 10.20 -10.46
N GLU A 363 -29.74 11.01 -9.49
CA GLU A 363 -28.36 10.98 -9.01
C GLU A 363 -28.06 9.66 -8.27
N PRO A 364 -26.86 9.09 -8.45
CA PRO A 364 -26.46 7.89 -7.73
C PRO A 364 -26.39 8.14 -6.22
N MET A 365 -26.93 7.21 -5.44
CA MET A 365 -26.75 7.16 -3.99
C MET A 365 -25.51 6.35 -3.62
N LEU A 366 -24.90 6.69 -2.49
CA LEU A 366 -23.76 5.95 -1.95
C LEU A 366 -24.25 4.64 -1.32
N ILE A 367 -23.88 3.51 -1.93
CA ILE A 367 -24.17 2.17 -1.41
C ILE A 367 -22.87 1.50 -0.96
N ASP A 368 -22.95 0.68 0.10
CA ASP A 368 -21.82 -0.06 0.68
C ASP A 368 -20.60 0.80 1.04
N GLY A 369 -20.82 2.09 1.29
CA GLY A 369 -19.78 3.06 1.65
C GLY A 369 -18.84 3.48 0.52
N PHE A 370 -19.00 2.96 -0.71
CA PHE A 370 -18.15 3.37 -1.84
C PHE A 370 -18.84 3.38 -3.20
N ALA A 371 -19.93 2.63 -3.42
CA ALA A 371 -20.46 2.36 -4.75
C ALA A 371 -21.53 3.36 -5.19
N ASN A 372 -21.83 3.40 -6.49
CA ASN A 372 -22.99 4.11 -7.04
C ASN A 372 -24.21 3.19 -6.99
N GLY A 373 -25.35 3.70 -6.53
CA GLY A 373 -26.59 2.93 -6.45
C GLY A 373 -27.81 3.69 -6.91
N TRP A 374 -28.74 2.98 -7.53
CA TRP A 374 -30.07 3.48 -7.90
C TRP A 374 -31.15 2.53 -7.42
N TYR A 375 -32.19 3.06 -6.78
CA TYR A 375 -33.33 2.27 -6.35
C TYR A 375 -34.24 2.00 -7.55
N VAL A 376 -34.65 0.74 -7.72
CA VAL A 376 -35.53 0.31 -8.81
C VAL A 376 -36.71 -0.44 -8.21
N ASP A 377 -37.92 0.01 -8.54
CA ASP A 377 -39.17 -0.66 -8.18
C ASP A 377 -39.77 -1.32 -9.43
N PRO A 378 -39.77 -2.67 -9.53
CA PRO A 378 -40.33 -3.36 -10.69
C PRO A 378 -41.82 -3.11 -10.92
N THR A 379 -42.56 -2.59 -9.93
CA THR A 379 -43.98 -2.25 -10.12
C THR A 379 -44.18 -1.09 -11.10
N ASP A 380 -43.17 -0.25 -11.30
CA ASP A 380 -43.21 0.89 -12.22
C ASP A 380 -42.87 0.52 -13.68
N ILE A 381 -42.17 -0.60 -13.91
CA ILE A 381 -41.54 -0.91 -15.21
C ILE A 381 -41.68 -2.37 -15.68
N GLY A 382 -42.11 -3.27 -14.81
CA GLY A 382 -42.22 -4.70 -15.07
C GLY A 382 -40.99 -5.50 -14.64
N SER A 383 -41.05 -6.82 -14.82
CA SER A 383 -40.03 -7.75 -14.31
C SER A 383 -38.83 -7.99 -15.24
N ALA A 384 -38.85 -7.38 -16.44
CA ALA A 384 -37.76 -7.44 -17.40
C ALA A 384 -37.62 -6.12 -18.17
N PHE A 385 -36.41 -5.54 -18.19
CA PHE A 385 -36.11 -4.24 -18.80
C PHE A 385 -34.61 -4.07 -19.04
N SER A 386 -34.24 -3.08 -19.85
CA SER A 386 -32.85 -2.67 -20.11
C SER A 386 -32.47 -1.44 -19.28
N VAL A 387 -31.24 -1.42 -18.80
CA VAL A 387 -30.64 -0.29 -18.08
C VAL A 387 -29.39 0.17 -18.79
N GLU A 388 -29.32 1.47 -19.06
CA GLU A 388 -28.18 2.17 -19.63
C GLU A 388 -27.44 2.94 -18.53
N LEU A 389 -26.19 2.55 -18.24
CA LEU A 389 -25.30 3.29 -17.37
C LEU A 389 -24.31 4.10 -18.22
N ARG A 390 -24.18 5.41 -18.00
CA ARG A 390 -23.29 6.28 -18.78
C ARG A 390 -22.47 7.22 -17.92
N TRP A 391 -21.19 7.35 -18.28
CA TRP A 391 -20.29 8.37 -17.75
C TRP A 391 -20.45 9.66 -18.55
N THR A 392 -21.27 10.58 -18.05
CA THR A 392 -21.64 11.81 -18.77
C THR A 392 -20.51 12.82 -18.97
N PRO A 393 -19.50 12.96 -18.07
CA PRO A 393 -18.39 13.88 -18.29
C PRO A 393 -17.57 13.58 -19.56
N GLN A 394 -17.63 12.35 -20.07
CA GLN A 394 -16.96 11.98 -21.33
C GLN A 394 -17.39 12.86 -22.50
N ARG A 395 -18.63 13.36 -22.52
CA ARG A 395 -19.13 14.23 -23.59
C ARG A 395 -18.31 15.52 -23.70
N VAL A 396 -17.98 16.13 -22.56
CA VAL A 396 -17.18 17.37 -22.51
C VAL A 396 -15.74 17.09 -22.93
N VAL A 397 -15.16 15.97 -22.47
CA VAL A 397 -13.80 15.55 -22.87
C VAL A 397 -13.73 15.33 -24.37
N ASN A 398 -14.71 14.63 -24.95
CA ASN A 398 -14.77 14.39 -26.40
C ASN A 398 -14.84 15.71 -27.19
N LEU A 399 -15.65 16.67 -26.75
CA LEU A 399 -15.71 18.00 -27.37
C LEU A 399 -14.36 18.74 -27.30
N ALA A 400 -13.68 18.69 -26.15
CA ALA A 400 -12.36 19.29 -25.97
C ALA A 400 -11.29 18.65 -26.87
N LEU A 401 -11.34 17.33 -27.04
CA LEU A 401 -10.44 16.60 -27.95
C LEU A 401 -10.69 16.99 -29.41
N TRP A 402 -11.95 17.09 -29.84
CA TRP A 402 -12.28 17.57 -31.19
C TRP A 402 -11.81 19.00 -31.42
N PHE A 403 -12.02 19.90 -30.46
CA PHE A 403 -11.53 21.27 -30.55
C PHE A 403 -10.00 21.32 -30.66
N SER A 404 -9.30 20.51 -29.86
CA SER A 404 -7.84 20.39 -29.89
C SER A 404 -7.34 19.86 -31.25
N LEU A 405 -8.01 18.86 -31.81
CA LEU A 405 -7.70 18.33 -33.14
C LEU A 405 -7.89 19.39 -34.23
N LEU A 406 -8.99 20.15 -34.18
CA LEU A 406 -9.24 21.24 -35.13
C LEU A 406 -8.19 22.35 -35.01
N ALA A 407 -7.79 22.70 -33.79
CA ALA A 407 -6.71 23.67 -33.57
C ALA A 407 -5.38 23.16 -34.15
N ALA A 408 -5.04 21.88 -33.93
CA ALA A 408 -3.84 21.26 -34.49
C ALA A 408 -3.85 21.26 -36.03
N ILE A 409 -4.98 20.90 -36.64
CA ILE A 409 -5.17 20.97 -38.09
C ILE A 409 -5.02 22.42 -38.59
N GLY A 410 -5.58 23.40 -37.86
CA GLY A 410 -5.40 24.82 -38.14
C GLY A 410 -3.93 25.24 -38.14
N CYS A 411 -3.16 24.82 -37.14
CA CYS A 411 -1.72 25.06 -37.07
C CYS A 411 -0.99 24.45 -38.29
N VAL A 412 -1.30 23.20 -38.66
CA VAL A 412 -0.71 22.55 -39.84
C VAL A 412 -1.08 23.30 -41.13
N ALA A 413 -2.33 23.74 -41.26
CA ALA A 413 -2.77 24.51 -42.41
C ALA A 413 -2.03 25.86 -42.51
N LEU A 414 -1.84 26.57 -41.39
CA LEU A 414 -1.06 27.81 -41.34
C LEU A 414 0.40 27.57 -41.76
N ILE A 415 1.02 26.48 -41.31
CA ILE A 415 2.37 26.08 -41.73
C ILE A 415 2.42 25.81 -43.24
N ALA A 416 1.46 25.06 -43.78
CA ALA A 416 1.41 24.70 -45.19
C ALA A 416 1.13 25.93 -46.09
N LEU A 417 0.26 26.84 -45.66
CA LEU A 417 -0.05 28.08 -46.37
C LEU A 417 1.11 29.08 -46.30
N GLY A 418 1.80 29.18 -45.15
CA GLY A 418 3.01 29.99 -45.01
C GLY A 418 4.15 29.55 -45.93
N ARG A 419 4.24 28.24 -46.26
CA ARG A 419 5.21 27.70 -47.23
C ARG A 419 4.90 28.03 -48.69
N ARG A 420 3.69 28.50 -49.02
CA ARG A 420 3.31 28.89 -50.39
C ARG A 420 3.63 30.35 -50.75
N ALA A 421 4.18 31.12 -49.81
CA ALA A 421 4.80 32.41 -50.13
C ALA A 421 6.07 32.16 -50.96
N THR A 422 6.05 32.60 -52.22
CA THR A 422 7.05 32.30 -53.24
C THR A 422 8.46 32.71 -52.82
N PRO A 423 9.47 31.82 -52.89
CA PRO A 423 10.86 32.21 -52.65
C PRO A 423 11.35 32.99 -53.87
N THR A 424 11.54 34.30 -53.73
CA THR A 424 12.35 35.06 -54.68
C THR A 424 13.81 34.66 -54.44
N SER A 425 14.32 33.80 -55.33
CA SER A 425 15.70 33.33 -55.30
C SER A 425 16.64 34.50 -55.59
N ALA A 426 17.30 35.00 -54.53
CA ALA A 426 18.58 35.67 -54.64
C ALA A 426 19.56 34.83 -53.81
N ALA A 427 20.69 34.45 -54.40
CA ALA A 427 21.72 33.69 -53.72
C ALA A 427 22.26 34.48 -52.52
N VAL A 428 21.92 34.03 -51.30
CA VAL A 428 22.39 34.64 -50.04
C VAL A 428 23.28 33.63 -49.34
N SER A 429 24.54 34.01 -49.14
CA SER A 429 25.50 33.33 -48.24
C SER A 429 24.83 33.07 -46.89
N ALA A 430 25.03 31.89 -46.29
CA ALA A 430 24.49 31.52 -44.98
C ALA A 430 24.89 32.52 -43.88
N ARG A 431 24.09 33.58 -43.73
CA ARG A 431 23.96 34.35 -42.52
C ARG A 431 22.91 33.64 -41.68
N PHE A 432 23.14 33.56 -40.37
CA PHE A 432 22.09 33.23 -39.42
C PHE A 432 20.85 34.03 -39.80
N ILE A 433 19.74 33.33 -40.06
CA ILE A 433 18.47 33.93 -40.44
C ILE A 433 18.07 34.88 -39.31
N GLU A 434 18.24 36.19 -39.53
CA GLU A 434 17.39 37.18 -38.87
C GLU A 434 15.97 36.85 -39.33
N GLY A 435 15.14 36.41 -38.39
CA GLY A 435 13.79 35.90 -38.66
C GLY A 435 13.03 36.83 -39.61
N GLY A 436 12.25 36.23 -40.51
CA GLY A 436 11.37 36.97 -41.41
C GLY A 436 10.60 38.03 -40.64
N ALA A 437 10.49 39.23 -41.24
CA ALA A 437 9.91 40.40 -40.63
C ALA A 437 8.68 40.02 -39.78
N PRO A 438 8.71 40.24 -38.45
CA PRO A 438 7.58 39.93 -37.62
C PRO A 438 6.37 40.71 -38.15
N ALA A 439 5.18 40.11 -38.09
CA ALA A 439 3.97 40.90 -38.21
C ALA A 439 4.08 42.02 -37.18
N ASN A 440 4.16 43.27 -37.64
CA ASN A 440 4.26 44.46 -36.79
C ASN A 440 2.95 44.62 -36.01
N LEU A 441 2.75 43.78 -34.99
CA LEU A 441 1.79 44.05 -33.94
C LEU A 441 2.27 45.34 -33.27
N PRO A 442 1.38 46.33 -33.06
CA PRO A 442 1.75 47.50 -32.28
C PRO A 442 2.34 47.02 -30.95
N VAL A 443 3.50 47.59 -30.58
CA VAL A 443 4.34 47.14 -29.44
C VAL A 443 3.48 46.88 -28.19
N SER A 444 2.45 47.68 -27.96
CA SER A 444 1.51 47.54 -26.85
C SER A 444 0.73 46.21 -26.84
N SER A 445 0.28 45.69 -27.98
CA SER A 445 -0.57 44.50 -28.05
C SER A 445 0.22 43.19 -27.97
N GLY A 446 1.44 43.15 -28.52
CA GLY A 446 2.30 41.96 -28.46
C GLY A 446 2.78 41.64 -27.05
N TRP A 447 3.15 42.67 -26.27
CA TRP A 447 3.55 42.49 -24.89
C TRP A 447 2.40 42.02 -24.00
N ILE A 448 1.16 42.50 -24.22
CA ILE A 448 0.00 42.06 -23.44
C ILE A 448 -0.27 40.56 -23.62
N ILE A 449 -0.23 40.06 -24.85
CA ILE A 449 -0.45 38.63 -25.15
C ILE A 449 0.67 37.78 -24.55
N ALA A 450 1.92 38.21 -24.68
CA ALA A 450 3.07 37.50 -24.10
C ALA A 450 3.01 37.45 -22.56
N ILE A 451 2.61 38.54 -21.91
CA ILE A 451 2.42 38.62 -20.46
C ILE A 451 1.29 37.69 -20.02
N ALA A 452 0.16 37.70 -20.72
CA ALA A 452 -0.98 36.84 -20.41
C ALA A 452 -0.63 35.35 -20.56
N ALA A 453 0.07 34.97 -21.63
CA ALA A 453 0.50 33.59 -21.88
C ALA A 453 1.56 33.12 -20.86
N ALA A 454 2.60 33.92 -20.60
CA ALA A 454 3.63 33.59 -19.63
C ALA A 454 3.08 33.54 -18.20
N GLY A 455 2.18 34.47 -17.85
CA GLY A 455 1.48 34.49 -16.57
C GLY A 455 0.58 33.27 -16.37
N GLY A 456 -0.25 32.95 -17.36
CA GLY A 456 -1.11 31.75 -17.33
C GLY A 456 -0.31 30.46 -17.23
N PHE A 457 0.77 30.33 -18.00
CA PHE A 457 1.67 29.17 -17.94
C PHE A 457 2.32 29.03 -16.55
N ALA A 458 2.78 30.12 -15.97
CA ALA A 458 3.39 30.12 -14.64
C ALA A 458 2.41 29.84 -13.51
N VAL A 459 1.16 30.31 -13.60
CA VAL A 459 0.10 29.98 -12.62
C VAL A 459 -0.23 28.49 -12.66
N LEU A 460 -0.29 27.90 -13.86
CA LEU A 460 -0.62 26.49 -14.03
C LEU A 460 0.52 25.53 -13.66
N ASN A 461 1.78 25.93 -13.84
CA ASN A 461 2.92 25.01 -13.78
C ASN A 461 3.89 25.26 -12.62
N LEU A 462 3.90 26.43 -11.99
CA LEU A 462 4.74 26.68 -10.82
C LEU A 462 3.93 26.39 -9.54
N PRO A 463 4.38 25.53 -8.63
CA PRO A 463 3.71 25.32 -7.34
C PRO A 463 3.90 26.51 -6.37
N ARG A 464 4.91 27.35 -6.62
CA ARG A 464 5.26 28.54 -5.84
C ARG A 464 6.04 29.54 -6.70
N TRP A 465 6.13 30.79 -6.23
CA TRP A 465 6.91 31.86 -6.87
C TRP A 465 6.39 32.28 -8.26
N HIS A 466 5.07 32.33 -8.45
CA HIS A 466 4.44 32.76 -9.72
C HIS A 466 4.90 34.16 -10.20
N TRP A 467 5.39 35.01 -9.29
CA TRP A 467 5.99 36.31 -9.60
C TRP A 467 7.25 36.23 -10.48
N LEU A 468 7.91 35.07 -10.57
CA LEU A 468 9.04 34.84 -11.49
C LEU A 468 8.66 35.06 -12.95
N ALA A 469 7.40 34.82 -13.34
CA ALA A 469 6.93 35.11 -14.69
C ALA A 469 7.00 36.62 -15.01
N LEU A 470 6.66 37.47 -14.04
CA LEU A 470 6.75 38.92 -14.17
C LEU A 470 8.21 39.37 -14.27
N VAL A 471 9.12 38.72 -13.53
CA VAL A 471 10.57 38.99 -13.60
C VAL A 471 11.13 38.60 -14.95
N VAL A 472 10.74 37.43 -15.50
CA VAL A 472 11.20 36.98 -16.82
C VAL A 472 10.69 37.92 -17.91
N VAL A 473 9.42 38.34 -17.87
CA VAL A 473 8.88 39.35 -18.79
C VAL A 473 9.62 40.69 -18.64
N ALA A 474 9.83 41.18 -17.43
CA ALA A 474 10.56 42.43 -17.20
C ALA A 474 12.02 42.34 -17.68
N ALA A 475 12.69 41.22 -17.42
CA ALA A 475 14.02 40.92 -17.93
C ALA A 475 14.05 40.87 -19.46
N SER A 476 12.98 40.39 -20.11
CA SER A 476 12.83 40.41 -21.57
C SER A 476 12.82 41.84 -22.10
N ALA A 477 12.10 42.75 -21.46
CA ALA A 477 12.04 44.17 -21.82
C ALA A 477 13.39 44.90 -21.59
N LEU A 478 14.11 44.54 -20.51
CA LEU A 478 15.43 45.09 -20.16
C LEU A 478 16.58 44.51 -21.00
N SER A 479 16.45 43.28 -21.49
CA SER A 479 17.48 42.55 -22.26
C SER A 479 17.69 43.07 -23.69
N GLY A 480 16.96 44.11 -24.12
CA GLY A 480 17.17 44.79 -25.41
C GLY A 480 18.62 45.20 -25.67
N ARG A 481 19.44 45.33 -24.62
CA ARG A 481 20.86 45.69 -24.67
C ARG A 481 21.84 44.51 -24.74
N LEU A 482 21.42 43.26 -24.50
CA LEU A 482 22.31 42.08 -24.39
C LEU A 482 21.68 40.81 -25.00
N PRO A 483 21.94 40.50 -26.29
CA PRO A 483 21.19 39.50 -27.06
C PRO A 483 21.45 38.02 -26.68
N ARG A 484 22.34 37.71 -25.73
CA ARG A 484 22.71 36.33 -25.37
C ARG A 484 22.36 35.93 -23.93
N VAL A 485 21.81 36.86 -23.15
CA VAL A 485 21.59 36.63 -21.71
C VAL A 485 20.45 35.66 -21.45
N LEU A 486 19.31 35.79 -22.14
CA LEU A 486 18.15 34.91 -21.92
C LEU A 486 18.43 33.43 -22.30
N PRO A 487 19.00 33.12 -23.48
CA PRO A 487 19.40 31.75 -23.80
C PRO A 487 20.46 31.20 -22.83
N GLY A 488 21.44 32.02 -22.45
CA GLY A 488 22.49 31.63 -21.51
C GLY A 488 21.94 31.27 -20.13
N LEU A 489 20.98 32.05 -19.62
CA LEU A 489 20.28 31.76 -18.38
C LEU A 489 19.42 30.49 -18.48
N ALA A 490 18.71 30.28 -19.59
CA ALA A 490 17.94 29.07 -19.81
C ALA A 490 18.85 27.82 -19.80
N THR A 491 19.99 27.87 -20.50
CA THR A 491 20.99 26.80 -20.46
C THR A 491 21.55 26.59 -19.06
N ALA A 492 21.85 27.66 -18.32
CA ALA A 492 22.32 27.56 -16.94
C ALA A 492 21.27 26.90 -16.02
N CYS A 493 20.00 27.28 -16.15
CA CYS A 493 18.89 26.63 -15.43
C CYS A 493 18.83 25.13 -15.71
N LEU A 494 18.96 24.71 -16.98
CA LEU A 494 18.95 23.29 -17.33
C LEU A 494 20.16 22.52 -16.77
N ILE A 495 21.35 23.11 -16.82
CA ILE A 495 22.57 22.51 -16.26
C ILE A 495 22.44 22.37 -14.74
N VAL A 496 21.98 23.42 -14.05
CA VAL A 496 21.78 23.41 -12.59
C VAL A 496 20.74 22.35 -12.21
N ALA A 497 19.63 22.27 -12.95
CA ALA A 497 18.60 21.27 -12.71
C ALA A 497 19.14 19.84 -12.85
N GLY A 498 19.82 19.54 -13.96
CA GLY A 498 20.41 18.21 -14.20
C GLY A 498 21.51 17.84 -13.20
N ALA A 499 22.39 18.79 -12.87
CA ALA A 499 23.46 18.58 -11.88
C ALA A 499 22.89 18.31 -10.49
N PHE A 500 21.89 19.10 -10.05
CA PHE A 500 21.24 18.89 -8.76
C PHE A 500 20.61 17.50 -8.68
N THR A 501 19.79 17.13 -9.67
CA THR A 501 19.15 15.80 -9.72
C THR A 501 20.19 14.68 -9.68
N THR A 502 21.29 14.81 -10.42
CA THR A 502 22.37 13.79 -10.44
C THR A 502 23.10 13.69 -9.10
N ILE A 503 23.43 14.83 -8.47
CA ILE A 503 24.14 14.87 -7.18
C ILE A 503 23.27 14.27 -6.07
N GLU A 504 22.01 14.68 -6.01
CA GLU A 504 21.05 14.17 -5.03
C GLU A 504 20.80 12.67 -5.21
N GLN A 505 20.61 12.22 -6.46
CA GLN A 505 20.48 10.79 -6.76
C GLN A 505 21.71 10.00 -6.34
N TYR A 506 22.92 10.52 -6.60
CA TYR A 506 24.17 9.84 -6.24
C TYR A 506 24.37 9.75 -4.72
N ARG A 507 24.06 10.83 -3.99
CA ARG A 507 24.23 10.91 -2.53
C ARG A 507 23.21 10.07 -1.77
N ASN A 508 21.94 10.16 -2.15
CA ASN A 508 20.83 9.61 -1.39
C ASN A 508 20.31 8.29 -1.94
N ARG A 509 20.76 7.87 -3.14
CA ARG A 509 20.39 6.60 -3.80
C ARG A 509 18.88 6.36 -3.81
N TYR A 510 18.11 7.38 -4.18
CA TYR A 510 16.66 7.27 -4.20
C TYR A 510 16.19 6.09 -5.06
N PRO A 511 15.14 5.37 -4.63
CA PRO A 511 14.61 4.24 -5.36
C PRO A 511 14.03 4.68 -6.72
N PRO A 512 14.23 3.91 -7.80
CA PRO A 512 13.69 4.22 -9.12
C PRO A 512 12.23 3.74 -9.24
N ASP A 513 11.34 4.30 -8.41
CA ASP A 513 9.91 3.99 -8.38
C ASP A 513 9.05 5.19 -8.80
N PHE A 514 7.72 5.06 -8.69
CA PHE A 514 6.78 6.14 -9.04
C PHE A 514 6.92 7.39 -8.15
N GLY A 515 7.53 7.27 -6.96
CA GLY A 515 7.82 8.37 -6.05
C GLY A 515 9.08 9.15 -6.42
N TRP A 516 9.96 8.60 -7.28
CA TRP A 516 11.24 9.21 -7.65
C TRP A 516 11.15 10.71 -8.04
N PRO A 517 10.17 11.17 -8.86
CA PRO A 517 10.07 12.59 -9.21
C PRO A 517 9.80 13.51 -8.01
N GLN A 518 9.18 13.02 -6.94
CA GLN A 518 8.78 13.81 -5.77
C GLN A 518 9.99 14.33 -4.98
N PHE A 519 11.15 13.65 -5.04
CA PHE A 519 12.38 14.10 -4.40
C PHE A 519 12.98 15.36 -5.06
N PHE A 520 12.53 15.73 -6.27
CA PHE A 520 13.10 16.83 -7.07
C PHE A 520 12.12 17.99 -7.29
N GLU A 521 11.05 18.11 -6.51
CA GLU A 521 10.05 19.19 -6.63
C GLU A 521 10.67 20.60 -6.60
N SER A 522 11.74 20.79 -5.82
CA SER A 522 12.43 22.09 -5.77
C SER A 522 13.14 22.45 -7.07
N VAL A 523 13.52 21.46 -7.89
CA VAL A 523 14.18 21.65 -9.20
C VAL A 523 13.17 21.92 -10.31
N HIS A 524 11.92 21.45 -10.15
CA HIS A 524 10.83 21.72 -11.10
C HIS A 524 10.66 23.22 -11.39
N VAL A 525 10.79 24.06 -10.36
CA VAL A 525 10.74 25.53 -10.50
C VAL A 525 11.84 26.05 -11.44
N ILE A 526 13.05 25.47 -11.37
CA ILE A 526 14.18 25.83 -12.25
C ILE A 526 13.93 25.37 -13.69
N GLY A 527 13.33 24.19 -13.86
CA GLY A 527 12.91 23.67 -15.17
C GLY A 527 11.87 24.56 -15.84
N VAL A 528 10.83 24.96 -15.12
CA VAL A 528 9.80 25.88 -15.62
C VAL A 528 10.37 27.27 -15.93
N LEU A 529 11.33 27.76 -15.13
CA LEU A 529 12.04 29.01 -15.39
C LEU A 529 12.82 28.97 -16.72
N CYS A 530 13.45 27.84 -17.04
CA CYS A 530 14.11 27.63 -18.33
C CYS A 530 13.13 27.81 -19.51
N ILE A 531 11.94 27.20 -19.42
CA ILE A 531 10.89 27.31 -20.44
C ILE A 531 10.44 28.77 -20.60
N LEU A 532 10.20 29.48 -19.49
CA LEU A 532 9.80 30.88 -19.51
C LEU A 532 10.88 31.78 -20.14
N LEU A 533 12.16 31.53 -19.87
CA LEU A 533 13.28 32.28 -20.46
C LEU A 533 13.40 32.06 -21.98
N LEU A 534 13.14 30.84 -22.46
CA LEU A 534 13.11 30.54 -23.89
C LEU A 534 11.91 31.20 -24.58
N ALA A 535 10.74 31.17 -23.94
CA ALA A 535 9.54 31.85 -24.45
C ALA A 535 9.73 33.38 -24.51
N ALA A 536 10.35 33.95 -23.48
CA ALA A 536 10.75 35.35 -23.42
C ALA A 536 11.66 35.77 -24.58
N GLU A 537 12.67 34.94 -24.89
CA GLU A 537 13.56 35.18 -26.02
C GLU A 537 12.81 35.13 -27.36
N ALA A 538 11.90 34.16 -27.52
CA ALA A 538 11.06 34.06 -28.73
C ALA A 538 10.19 35.32 -28.91
N VAL A 539 9.57 35.83 -27.84
CA VAL A 539 8.79 37.08 -27.88
C VAL A 539 9.68 38.29 -28.17
N ARG A 540 10.85 38.39 -27.53
CA ARG A 540 11.81 39.47 -27.76
C ARG A 540 12.26 39.53 -29.23
N ALA A 541 12.51 38.38 -29.84
CA ALA A 541 12.85 38.29 -31.25
C ALA A 541 11.72 38.79 -32.17
N LEU A 542 10.47 38.60 -31.77
CA LEU A 542 9.28 39.02 -32.53
C LEU A 542 8.93 40.51 -32.41
N VAL A 543 9.43 41.24 -31.40
CA VAL A 543 9.00 42.63 -31.10
C VAL A 543 10.05 43.71 -31.51
N ARG A 544 11.22 43.34 -32.02
CA ARG A 544 12.26 44.32 -32.42
C ARG A 544 11.82 45.17 -33.63
N PRO A 545 11.88 46.53 -33.55
CA PRO A 545 11.69 47.39 -34.72
C PRO A 545 12.92 47.36 -35.63
N ASP A 546 12.72 47.27 -36.95
CA ASP A 546 13.79 47.36 -37.95
C ASP A 546 14.51 48.72 -37.87
N ALA A 547 15.82 48.70 -37.68
CA ALA A 547 16.67 49.89 -37.54
C ALA A 547 17.04 50.56 -38.89
N ASN A 548 16.28 50.32 -39.96
CA ASN A 548 16.65 50.75 -41.32
C ASN A 548 15.97 52.04 -41.83
N ASP A 549 15.14 52.71 -41.03
CA ASP A 549 14.59 54.02 -41.38
C ASP A 549 15.53 55.17 -40.96
N ARG A 550 16.54 55.46 -41.81
CA ARG A 550 17.18 56.78 -41.85
C ARG A 550 16.85 57.45 -43.20
N PRO A 551 16.30 58.68 -43.22
CA PRO A 551 15.94 59.34 -44.48
C PRO A 551 17.20 59.78 -45.26
N ALA A 552 17.26 59.45 -46.55
CA ALA A 552 18.33 59.84 -47.47
C ALA A 552 18.34 61.37 -47.74
N PRO A 553 19.50 61.99 -48.06
CA PRO A 553 19.58 63.42 -48.32
C PRO A 553 18.99 63.78 -49.70
N ARG A 554 18.32 64.94 -49.77
CA ARG A 554 17.61 65.46 -50.96
C ARG A 554 18.56 65.80 -52.13
N PRO A 555 18.23 65.48 -53.39
CA PRO A 555 18.97 65.94 -54.56
C PRO A 555 18.58 67.37 -54.98
N GLY A 556 19.60 68.15 -55.37
CA GLY A 556 19.52 69.54 -55.81
C GLY A 556 19.04 69.74 -57.24
N HIS A 557 18.80 71.02 -57.55
CA HIS A 557 18.14 71.62 -58.71
C HIS A 557 18.73 71.28 -60.09
N VAL A 558 17.81 71.33 -61.07
CA VAL A 558 17.96 71.28 -62.52
C VAL A 558 18.51 72.61 -63.08
N GLU A 559 19.42 72.53 -64.07
CA GLU A 559 19.66 73.56 -65.10
C GLU A 559 20.19 72.82 -66.36
N ALA A 560 19.36 72.56 -67.38
CA ALA A 560 18.96 73.41 -68.52
C ALA A 560 20.08 73.67 -69.55
N ASP A 561 20.04 72.93 -70.67
CA ASP A 561 20.08 73.44 -72.06
C ASP A 561 20.09 72.24 -73.03
N ARG A 562 19.10 72.01 -73.92
CA ARG A 562 18.68 72.69 -75.16
C ARG A 562 19.67 72.58 -76.34
N VAL A 563 19.13 72.01 -77.44
CA VAL A 563 19.54 72.12 -78.86
C VAL A 563 20.78 71.29 -79.23
N GLY A 564 20.81 70.47 -80.29
CA GLY A 564 19.92 70.20 -81.41
C GLY A 564 20.74 69.55 -82.54
N ALA A 565 20.04 69.13 -83.60
CA ALA A 565 20.52 68.71 -84.93
C ALA A 565 20.86 67.22 -85.17
N ASN A 566 19.86 66.53 -85.74
CA ASN A 566 19.84 65.89 -87.07
C ASN A 566 21.08 65.13 -87.59
N HIS A 567 20.93 63.83 -87.84
CA HIS A 567 20.99 63.12 -89.15
C HIS A 567 20.96 61.60 -88.86
N VAL A 568 19.92 60.86 -89.24
CA VAL A 568 19.72 60.14 -90.52
C VAL A 568 20.86 59.19 -90.90
N ASP A 569 20.41 57.97 -91.15
CA ASP A 569 21.06 56.72 -91.51
C ASP A 569 22.23 56.73 -92.51
N THR A 570 23.25 55.95 -92.15
CA THR A 570 23.58 54.68 -92.81
C THR A 570 23.43 54.64 -94.35
N THR A 571 24.54 54.82 -95.07
CA THR A 571 24.76 54.41 -96.48
C THR A 571 23.51 54.26 -97.36
N LEU A 572 23.10 55.31 -98.07
CA LEU A 572 23.29 55.50 -99.53
C LEU A 572 22.58 56.78 -100.01
#